data_AF-A0AAW9EAB5-F1
#
_entry.id   AF-A0AAW9EAB5-F1
#
_cell.length_a   1.000
_cell.length_b   1.000
_cell.length_c   1.000
_cell.angle_alpha   90.00
_cell.angle_beta   90.00
_cell.angle_gamma   90.00
#
_symmetry.space_group_name_H-M   'P 1'
#
loop_
_entity.id
_entity.type
_entity.pdbx_description
1 polymer ?
#
loop_
_entity_poly.entity_id
_entity_poly.type
_entity_poly.pdbx_seq_one_letter_code
_entity_poly.pdbx_strand_id
1 'polypeptide(L)'
;PKLTRLNGNKVTIEHLIHGGNVAMYRCDTVTQDGCLNPTITNVTLAGLSTQVENLLLGTGSSNGIIFKFARNTGAASTTEKAFMTSAPASIGGMIRTLSALNEGAAR
;
A
#
# COMPACT_ATOMS: atom_id res chain seq x y z
N PRO A 1 8.26 -23.80 -29.84
CA PRO A 1 7.33 -23.27 -28.82
C PRO A 1 6.18 -22.45 -29.44
N LYS A 2 4.92 -22.80 -29.13
CA LYS A 2 3.74 -22.07 -29.60
C LYS A 2 3.57 -20.81 -28.74
N LEU A 3 3.58 -19.63 -29.36
CA LEU A 3 3.38 -18.36 -28.64
C LEU A 3 1.90 -18.24 -28.24
N THR A 4 1.62 -18.27 -26.94
CA THR A 4 0.27 -18.03 -26.39
C THR A 4 0.15 -16.56 -26.00
N ARG A 5 -0.79 -15.83 -26.62
CA ARG A 5 -1.09 -14.44 -26.23
C ARG A 5 -2.01 -14.45 -25.01
N LEU A 6 -1.61 -13.75 -23.96
CA LEU A 6 -2.41 -13.57 -22.74
C LEU A 6 -3.29 -12.32 -22.88
N ASN A 7 -4.53 -12.40 -22.39
CA ASN A 7 -5.44 -11.26 -22.41
C ASN A 7 -5.05 -10.28 -21.29
N GLY A 8 -4.79 -9.03 -21.67
CA GLY A 8 -4.43 -7.95 -20.74
C GLY A 8 -5.61 -7.45 -19.89
N ASN A 9 -5.43 -6.27 -19.27
CA ASN A 9 -6.43 -5.55 -18.48
C ASN A 9 -7.01 -6.32 -17.28
N LYS A 10 -6.22 -7.22 -16.67
CA LYS A 10 -6.66 -7.90 -15.45
C LYS A 10 -6.43 -7.11 -14.16
N VAL A 11 -5.50 -6.15 -14.22
CA VAL A 11 -5.26 -5.16 -13.16
C VAL A 11 -5.41 -3.78 -13.80
N THR A 12 -6.15 -2.89 -13.13
CA THR A 12 -6.42 -1.53 -13.60
C THR A 12 -5.88 -0.55 -12.56
N ILE A 13 -5.77 0.73 -12.92
CA ILE A 13 -5.37 1.78 -11.96
C ILE A 13 -6.36 1.83 -10.79
N GLU A 14 -7.65 1.63 -11.03
CA GLU A 14 -8.67 1.57 -10.00
C GLU A 14 -8.34 0.51 -8.93
N HIS A 15 -7.94 -0.69 -9.36
CA HIS A 15 -7.48 -1.75 -8.44
C HIS A 15 -6.21 -1.38 -7.66
N LEU A 16 -5.32 -0.56 -8.23
CA LEU A 16 -4.11 -0.11 -7.54
C LEU A 16 -4.42 0.96 -6.49
N ILE A 17 -5.40 1.81 -6.75
CA ILE A 17 -5.77 2.92 -5.86
C ILE A 17 -6.70 2.45 -4.74
N HIS A 18 -7.75 1.72 -5.08
CA HIS A 18 -8.80 1.29 -4.15
C HIS A 18 -8.61 -0.14 -3.63
N GLY A 19 -7.77 -0.94 -4.29
CA GLY A 19 -7.61 -2.35 -3.97
C GLY A 19 -8.72 -3.19 -4.60
N GLY A 20 -8.88 -4.41 -4.07
CA GLY A 20 -9.91 -5.35 -4.50
C GLY A 20 -9.35 -6.67 -4.99
N ASN A 21 -10.26 -7.58 -5.34
CA ASN A 21 -9.90 -8.91 -5.84
C ASN A 21 -9.62 -8.84 -7.34
N VAL A 22 -8.37 -9.10 -7.71
CA VAL A 22 -7.94 -9.13 -9.11
C VAL A 22 -7.47 -10.52 -9.50
N ALA A 23 -7.79 -10.89 -10.73
CA ALA A 23 -7.19 -12.05 -11.36
C ALA A 23 -5.81 -11.65 -11.90
N MET A 24 -4.75 -12.34 -11.50
CA MET A 24 -3.41 -12.11 -12.04
C MET A 24 -2.83 -13.40 -12.62
N TYR A 25 -2.00 -13.26 -13.65
CA TYR A 25 -1.23 -14.37 -14.17
C TYR A 25 -0.05 -14.65 -13.25
N ARG A 26 0.14 -15.92 -12.91
CA ARG A 26 1.26 -16.40 -12.12
C ARG A 26 1.98 -17.50 -12.89
N CYS A 27 3.30 -17.39 -12.96
CA CYS A 27 4.13 -18.46 -13.49
C CYS A 27 4.24 -19.61 -12.48
N ASP A 28 4.43 -20.83 -12.99
CA ASP A 28 4.57 -22.02 -12.16
C ASP A 28 5.88 -21.98 -11.37
N THR A 29 6.96 -21.54 -12.03
CA THR A 29 8.28 -21.31 -11.43
C THR A 29 8.92 -20.02 -11.96
N VAL A 30 10.01 -19.56 -11.32
CA VAL A 30 10.83 -18.42 -11.75
C VAL A 30 12.06 -18.83 -12.58
N THR A 31 12.13 -20.10 -13.00
CA THR A 31 13.21 -20.61 -13.86
C THR A 31 12.93 -20.31 -15.33
N GLN A 32 13.91 -20.52 -16.21
CA GLN A 32 13.86 -20.15 -17.63
C GLN A 32 12.61 -20.64 -18.38
N ASP A 33 12.02 -21.76 -17.97
CA ASP A 33 10.82 -22.36 -18.59
C ASP A 33 9.54 -22.21 -17.73
N GLY A 34 9.62 -21.53 -16.59
CA GLY A 34 8.55 -21.51 -15.58
C GLY A 34 7.28 -20.76 -15.95
N CYS A 35 7.32 -19.97 -17.02
CA CYS A 35 6.17 -19.19 -17.52
C CYS A 35 5.55 -19.79 -18.79
N LEU A 36 5.90 -21.03 -19.18
CA LEU A 36 5.31 -21.67 -20.36
C LEU A 36 3.83 -22.07 -20.17
N ASN A 37 3.37 -22.22 -18.93
CA ASN A 37 1.98 -22.55 -18.59
C ASN A 37 1.43 -21.63 -17.48
N PRO A 38 1.18 -20.33 -17.76
CA PRO A 38 0.73 -19.39 -16.73
C PRO A 38 -0.67 -19.77 -16.21
N THR A 39 -0.83 -19.75 -14.88
CA THR A 39 -2.10 -19.95 -14.21
C THR A 39 -2.72 -18.62 -13.78
N ILE A 40 -4.06 -18.56 -13.69
CA ILE A 40 -4.75 -17.40 -13.15
C ILE A 40 -4.96 -17.61 -11.66
N THR A 41 -4.50 -16.65 -10.85
CA THR A 41 -4.74 -16.62 -9.41
C THR A 41 -5.47 -15.35 -9.02
N ASN A 42 -6.49 -15.50 -8.16
CA ASN A 42 -7.15 -14.34 -7.57
C ASN A 42 -6.34 -13.86 -6.36
N VAL A 43 -5.98 -12.59 -6.36
CA VAL A 43 -5.23 -11.95 -5.26
C VAL A 43 -6.01 -10.71 -4.81
N THR A 44 -6.10 -10.55 -3.50
CA THR A 44 -6.66 -9.34 -2.90
C THR A 44 -5.57 -8.28 -2.82
N LEU A 45 -5.71 -7.21 -3.59
CA LEU A 45 -4.84 -6.05 -3.53
C LEU A 45 -5.32 -5.11 -2.42
N ALA A 46 -4.39 -4.67 -1.57
CA ALA A 46 -4.61 -3.51 -0.71
C ALA A 46 -4.32 -2.25 -1.53
N GLY A 47 -5.32 -1.38 -1.67
CA GLY A 47 -5.21 -0.15 -2.43
C GLY A 47 -4.22 0.83 -1.79
N LEU A 48 -3.62 1.68 -2.62
CA LEU A 48 -2.73 2.75 -2.15
C LEU A 48 -3.41 3.63 -1.07
N SER A 49 -4.70 3.93 -1.23
CA SER A 49 -5.45 4.72 -0.24
C SER A 49 -5.43 4.06 1.14
N THR A 50 -5.75 2.77 1.20
CA THR A 50 -5.74 1.99 2.45
C THR A 50 -4.33 1.90 3.04
N GLN A 51 -3.30 1.76 2.20
CA GLN A 51 -1.92 1.74 2.67
C GLN A 51 -1.50 3.07 3.30
N VAL A 52 -1.88 4.20 2.69
CA VAL A 52 -1.61 5.54 3.24
C VAL A 52 -2.38 5.76 4.53
N GLU A 53 -3.65 5.37 4.58
CA GLU A 53 -4.47 5.47 5.80
C GLU A 53 -3.86 4.67 6.95
N ASN A 54 -3.46 3.42 6.70
CA ASN A 54 -2.78 2.57 7.66
C ASN A 54 -1.44 3.16 8.13
N LEU A 55 -0.71 3.85 7.26
CA LEU A 55 0.53 4.55 7.65
C LEU A 55 0.24 5.75 8.56
N LEU A 56 -0.81 6.51 8.27
CA LEU A 56 -1.13 7.73 9.01
C LEU A 56 -1.79 7.42 10.36
N LEU A 57 -2.78 6.53 10.38
CA LEU A 57 -3.62 6.22 11.53
C LEU A 57 -3.14 4.97 12.29
N GLY A 58 -2.54 4.01 11.59
CA GLY A 58 -2.16 2.72 12.13
C GLY A 58 -3.18 1.62 11.81
N THR A 59 -2.92 0.40 12.26
CA THR A 59 -3.70 -0.79 11.91
C THR A 59 -4.37 -1.44 13.10
N GLY A 60 -4.91 -0.69 14.08
CA GLY A 60 -5.53 -1.22 15.31
C GLY A 60 -4.58 -1.95 16.29
N SER A 61 -3.59 -2.68 15.76
CA SER A 61 -2.48 -3.35 16.42
C SER A 61 -1.16 -2.55 16.33
N SER A 62 -1.12 -1.53 15.49
CA SER A 62 0.03 -0.64 15.32
C SER A 62 -0.42 0.81 15.29
N ASN A 63 0.39 1.70 15.89
CA ASN A 63 0.15 3.13 15.85
C ASN A 63 0.72 3.72 14.56
N GLY A 64 -0.06 4.58 13.88
CA GLY A 64 0.39 5.31 12.71
C GLY A 64 1.23 6.55 13.04
N ILE A 65 1.69 7.21 11.98
CA ILE A 65 2.55 8.42 12.05
C ILE A 65 1.90 9.51 12.91
N ILE A 66 0.60 9.81 12.72
CA ILE A 66 -0.07 10.91 13.43
C ILE A 66 -0.02 10.69 14.94
N PHE A 67 -0.32 9.46 15.38
CA PHE A 67 -0.28 9.07 16.79
C PHE A 67 1.13 9.19 17.37
N LYS A 68 2.13 8.64 16.66
CA LYS A 68 3.53 8.62 17.10
C LYS A 68 4.07 10.04 17.26
N PHE A 69 3.78 10.91 16.30
CA PHE A 69 4.13 12.33 16.36
C PHE A 69 3.40 13.07 17.48
N ALA A 70 2.09 12.83 17.67
CA ALA A 70 1.29 13.52 18.68
C ALA A 70 1.77 13.22 20.12
N ARG A 71 2.07 11.95 20.40
CA ARG A 71 2.51 11.52 21.73
C ARG A 71 4.02 11.54 21.92
N ASN A 72 4.79 11.85 20.88
CA ASN A 72 6.25 11.69 20.85
C ASN A 72 6.66 10.27 21.31
N THR A 73 5.94 9.25 20.84
CA THR A 73 6.14 7.85 21.24
C THR A 73 6.39 6.96 20.04
N GLY A 74 7.28 5.99 20.22
CA GLY A 74 7.60 5.00 19.19
C GLY A 74 8.53 5.54 18.10
N ALA A 75 9.40 4.67 17.61
CA ALA A 75 10.23 4.98 16.45
C ALA A 75 9.41 4.88 15.16
N ALA A 76 9.64 5.81 14.22
CA ALA A 76 9.11 5.67 12.87
C ALA A 76 9.73 4.44 12.18
N SER A 77 8.88 3.59 11.61
CA SER A 77 9.30 2.44 10.81
C SER A 77 10.00 2.88 9.53
N THR A 78 10.72 1.97 8.89
CA THR A 78 11.34 2.21 7.58
C THR A 78 10.34 2.68 6.53
N THR A 79 9.15 2.08 6.49
CA THR A 79 8.08 2.47 5.56
C THR A 79 7.52 3.86 5.88
N GLU A 80 7.33 4.18 7.16
CA GLU A 80 6.86 5.50 7.58
C GLU A 80 7.88 6.60 7.23
N LYS A 81 9.17 6.33 7.42
CA LYS A 81 10.24 7.24 6.99
C LYS A 81 10.24 7.43 5.48
N ALA A 82 10.15 6.34 4.71
CA ALA A 82 10.11 6.39 3.24
C ALA A 82 8.92 7.20 2.73
N PHE A 83 7.74 7.05 3.35
CA PHE A 83 6.57 7.87 3.05
C PHE A 83 6.84 9.35 3.35
N MET A 84 7.36 9.67 4.53
CA MET A 84 7.66 11.06 4.90
C MET A 84 8.73 11.72 4.00
N THR A 85 9.68 10.95 3.46
CA THR A 85 10.70 11.46 2.51
C THR A 85 10.19 11.63 1.08
N SER A 86 9.16 10.88 0.69
CA SER A 86 8.58 10.93 -0.66
C SER A 86 7.34 11.83 -0.74
N ALA A 87 6.71 12.10 0.40
CA ALA A 87 5.56 12.98 0.50
C ALA A 87 5.97 14.44 0.22
N PRO A 88 5.13 15.22 -0.48
CA PRO A 88 5.30 16.67 -0.59
C PRO A 88 5.43 17.33 0.78
N ALA A 89 6.27 18.37 0.90
CA ALA A 89 6.53 19.06 2.16
C ALA A 89 5.26 19.57 2.87
N SER A 90 4.21 19.91 2.10
CA SER A 90 2.90 20.30 2.62
C SER A 90 2.23 19.20 3.46
N ILE A 91 2.46 17.94 3.16
CA ILE A 91 1.92 16.80 3.91
C ILE A 91 2.59 16.70 5.28
N GLY A 92 3.89 16.95 5.38
CA GLY A 92 4.59 16.98 6.68
C GLY A 92 4.04 18.07 7.61
N GLY A 93 3.71 19.24 7.05
CA GLY A 93 3.02 20.31 7.77
C GLY A 93 1.61 19.91 8.22
N MET A 94 0.84 19.27 7.34
CA MET A 94 -0.49 18.75 7.69
C MET A 94 -0.43 17.69 8.80
N ILE A 95 0.48 16.71 8.71
CA ILE A 95 0.66 15.68 9.73
C ILE A 95 1.00 16.33 11.07
N ARG A 96 1.93 17.28 11.10
CA ARG A 96 2.28 18.03 12.31
C ARG A 96 1.06 18.75 12.90
N THR A 97 0.27 19.43 12.08
CA THR A 97 -0.92 20.14 12.53
C THR A 97 -1.99 19.17 13.04
N LEU A 98 -2.24 18.05 12.34
CA LEU A 98 -3.17 17.00 12.77
C LEU A 98 -2.74 16.35 14.09
N SER A 99 -1.44 16.05 14.24
CA SER A 99 -0.87 15.56 15.50
C SER A 99 -1.00 16.56 16.64
N ALA A 100 -0.93 17.87 16.35
CA ALA A 100 -1.07 18.93 17.35
C ALA A 100 -2.53 19.22 17.73
N LEU A 101 -3.48 19.01 16.82
CA LEU A 101 -4.92 19.30 17.02
C LEU A 101 -5.68 18.22 17.81
N ASN A 102 -5.01 17.14 18.24
CA ASN A 102 -5.47 16.14 19.21
C ASN A 102 -6.38 15.01 18.67
N GLU A 103 -6.32 13.87 19.36
CA GLU A 103 -6.82 12.52 19.02
C GLU A 103 -8.30 12.39 18.67
N GLY A 104 -9.11 13.40 19.00
CA GLY A 104 -10.55 13.42 18.74
C GLY A 104 -10.95 13.92 17.35
N ALA A 105 -10.05 14.60 16.62
CA ALA A 105 -10.35 15.13 15.29
C ALA A 105 -10.20 14.07 14.16
N ALA A 106 -9.62 12.91 14.47
CA ALA A 106 -9.42 11.79 13.56
C ALA A 106 -10.44 10.65 13.76
N ARG A 107 -11.48 10.88 14.56
CA ARG A 107 -12.57 9.93 14.80
C ARG A 107 -13.84 10.36 14.10
#